data_AF-A0A946MU40-F1
#
_entry.id   AF-A0A946MU40-F1
#
_cell.length_a   1.000
_cell.length_b   1.000
_cell.length_c   1.000
_cell.angle_alpha   90.00
_cell.angle_beta   90.00
_cell.angle_gamma   90.00
#
_symmetry.space_group_name_H-M   'P 1'
#
loop_
_entity.id
_entity.type
_entity.pdbx_description
1 polymer ?
#
loop_
_entity_poly.entity_id
_entity_poly.type
_entity_poly.pdbx_seq_one_letter_code
_entity_poly.pdbx_strand_id
1 'polypeptide(L)' 'MKSELATLITSGLQKLVAEDVLPVMPDVAPQIDHPKDTAHGDLSCNIAMVLAKQA' A
#
# COMPACT_ATOMS: atom_id res chain seq x y z
N MET A 1 5.70 -10.15 10.45
CA MET A 1 5.34 -8.72 10.67
C MET A 1 5.30 -7.90 9.38
N LYS A 2 6.42 -7.53 8.72
CA LYS A 2 6.36 -6.73 7.47
C LYS A 2 5.58 -7.43 6.35
N SER A 3 5.75 -8.75 6.20
CA SER A 3 4.99 -9.57 5.25
C SER A 3 3.48 -9.58 5.55
N GLU A 4 3.09 -9.77 6.81
CA GLU A 4 1.68 -9.73 7.24
C GLU A 4 1.04 -8.38 6.97
N LEU A 5 1.78 -7.28 7.19
CA LEU A 5 1.30 -5.94 6.91
C LEU A 5 1.14 -5.71 5.40
N ALA A 6 2.04 -6.23 4.57
CA ALA A 6 1.89 -6.18 3.12
C ALA A 6 0.65 -6.97 2.64
N THR A 7 0.40 -8.15 3.24
CA THR A 7 -0.82 -8.92 2.99
C THR A 7 -2.07 -8.13 3.40
N LEU A 8 -2.09 -7.53 4.59
CA LEU A 8 -3.21 -6.74 5.07
C LEU A 8 -3.54 -5.57 4.14
N ILE A 9 -2.51 -4.82 3.73
CA ILE A 9 -2.67 -3.71 2.79
C ILE A 9 -3.21 -4.22 1.45
N THR A 10 -2.66 -5.33 0.94
CA THR A 10 -3.11 -5.94 -0.32
C THR A 10 -4.59 -6.34 -0.25
N SER A 11 -5.03 -6.97 0.84
CA SER A 11 -6.45 -7.31 1.05
C SER A 11 -7.34 -6.06 1.17
N GLY A 12 -6.83 -4.97 1.74
CA GLY A 12 -7.52 -3.68 1.77
C GLY A 12 -7.74 -3.09 0.38
N LEU A 13 -6.70 -3.10 -0.47
CA LEU A 13 -6.79 -2.64 -1.85
C LEU A 13 -7.78 -3.48 -2.66
N GLN A 14 -7.77 -4.80 -2.47
CA GLN A 14 -8.73 -5.69 -3.13
C GLN A 14 -10.18 -5.34 -2.79
N LYS A 15 -10.46 -4.97 -1.53
CA LYS A 15 -11.79 -4.49 -1.13
C LYS A 15 -12.16 -3.19 -1.82
N LEU A 16 -11.24 -2.22 -1.89
CA LEU A 16 -11.49 -0.94 -2.57
C LEU A 16 -11.77 -1.11 -4.07
N VAL A 17 -11.13 -2.08 -4.72
CA VAL A 17 -11.45 -2.44 -6.12
C VAL A 17 -12.82 -3.12 -6.21
N ALA A 18 -13.13 -4.04 -5.30
CA ALA A 18 -14.45 -4.70 -5.25
C ALA A 18 -15.60 -3.70 -4.97
N GLU A 19 -15.32 -2.61 -4.27
CA GLU A 19 -16.25 -1.52 -3.98
C GLU A 19 -16.27 -0.43 -5.07
N ASP A 20 -15.54 -0.62 -6.18
CA ASP A 20 -15.42 0.33 -7.29
C ASP A 20 -14.85 1.72 -6.89
N VAL A 21 -14.17 1.80 -5.73
CA VAL A 21 -13.49 3.00 -5.23
C VAL A 21 -12.14 3.18 -5.91
N LEU A 22 -11.45 2.07 -6.17
CA LEU A 22 -10.20 2.05 -6.93
C LEU A 22 -10.45 1.33 -8.25
N PRO A 23 -10.08 1.92 -9.41
CA PRO A 23 -10.43 1.35 -10.72
C PRO A 23 -9.73 0.02 -11.00
N VAL A 24 -8.52 -0.18 -10.48
CA VAL A 24 -7.74 -1.41 -10.69
C VAL A 24 -6.73 -1.61 -9.57
N MET A 25 -6.37 -2.87 -9.32
CA MET A 25 -5.26 -3.21 -8.42
C MET A 25 -3.92 -2.71 -9.00
N PRO A 26 -3.01 -2.19 -8.16
CA PRO A 26 -1.68 -1.84 -8.61
C PRO A 26 -0.88 -3.10 -8.99
N ASP A 27 -0.09 -3.02 -10.06
CA ASP A 27 0.79 -4.12 -10.52
C ASP A 27 1.98 -4.41 -9.58
N VAL A 28 2.22 -3.54 -8.60
CA VAL A 28 3.33 -3.67 -7.65
C VAL A 28 2.79 -3.92 -6.25
N ALA A 29 3.37 -4.92 -5.57
CA ALA A 29 3.03 -5.23 -4.18
C ALA A 29 3.43 -4.07 -3.24
N PRO A 30 2.66 -3.82 -2.15
CA PRO A 30 3.03 -2.84 -1.14
C PRO A 30 4.42 -3.12 -0.56
N GLN A 31 5.34 -2.17 -0.70
CA GLN A 31 6.68 -2.27 -0.12
C GLN A 31 6.71 -1.57 1.22
N ILE A 32 7.17 -2.28 2.25
CA ILE A 32 7.17 -1.81 3.64
C ILE A 32 8.59 -1.68 4.15
N ASP A 33 8.97 -0.43 4.44
CA ASP A 33 10.32 -0.05 4.83
C ASP A 33 10.31 0.85 6.06
N HIS A 34 11.46 1.04 6.69
CA HIS A 34 11.57 2.04 7.76
C HIS A 34 11.52 3.44 7.16
N PRO A 35 10.77 4.37 7.78
CA PRO A 35 10.76 5.74 7.31
C PRO A 35 12.14 6.38 7.51
N LYS A 36 12.46 7.37 6.66
CA LYS A 36 13.71 8.14 6.75
C LYS A 36 13.75 9.01 8.00
N ASP A 37 12.57 9.48 8.43
CA ASP A 37 12.39 10.26 9.65
C ASP A 37 11.54 9.44 10.63
N THR A 38 12.05 9.26 11.84
CA THR A 38 11.39 8.50 12.91
C THR A 38 10.10 9.16 13.40
N ALA A 39 9.90 10.46 13.11
CA ALA A 39 8.64 11.15 13.37
C ALA A 39 7.46 10.61 12.52
N HIS A 40 7.73 9.87 11.44
CA HIS A 40 6.69 9.28 10.58
C HIS A 40 6.21 7.90 11.02
N GLY A 41 6.64 7.43 12.21
CA GLY A 41 6.25 6.16 12.78
C GLY A 41 7.29 5.05 12.57
N ASP A 42 6.89 3.81 12.82
CA ASP A 42 7.82 2.67 12.79
C ASP A 42 8.13 2.17 11.38
N LEU A 43 7.13 2.26 10.49
CA LEU A 43 7.13 1.71 9.13
C LEU A 43 6.43 2.66 8.15
N SER A 44 6.83 2.58 6.89
CA SER A 44 6.30 3.35 5.77
C SER A 44 5.96 2.42 4.61
N CYS A 45 5.02 2.84 3.75
CA CYS A 45 4.60 2.07 2.58
C CYS A 45 4.52 2.96 1.33
N ASN A 46 5.01 2.45 0.19
CA ASN A 46 5.06 3.21 -1.07
C ASN A 46 3.76 3.20 -1.89
N ILE A 47 2.75 2.45 -1.46
CA ILE A 47 1.62 2.08 -2.33
C ILE A 47 0.78 3.28 -2.80
N ALA A 48 0.60 4.29 -1.96
CA ALA A 48 -0.14 5.50 -2.34
C ALA A 48 0.52 6.24 -3.52
N MET A 49 1.86 6.28 -3.54
CA MET A 49 2.63 6.90 -4.63
C MET A 49 2.52 6.07 -5.92
N VAL A 50 2.55 4.74 -5.81
CA VAL A 50 2.39 3.82 -6.94
C VAL A 50 1.01 3.98 -7.58
N LEU A 51 -0.04 4.12 -6.77
CA LEU A 51 -1.40 4.36 -7.25
C LEU A 51 -1.53 5.73 -7.93
N ALA A 52 -0.99 6.78 -7.33
CA ALA A 52 -1.03 8.13 -7.90
C ALA A 52 -0.34 8.25 -9.26
N LYS A 53 0.72 7.46 -9.50
CA LYS A 53 1.46 7.47 -10.78
C LYS A 53 0.72 6.71 -11.90
N GLN A 54 -0.20 5.82 -11.57
CA GLN A 54 -0.99 5.05 -12.54
C GLN A 54 -2.26 5.80 -12.99
N ALA A 55 -2.64 6.86 -12.28
CA ALA A 55 -3.80 7.71 -12.57
C ALA A 55 -3.53 8.76 -13.66
#